data_AF-A0A667G1D2-F1
#
_entry.id   AF-A0A667G1D2-F1
#
_cell.length_a   1.000
_cell.length_b   1.000
_cell.length_c   1.000
_cell.angle_alpha   90.00
_cell.angle_beta   90.00
_cell.angle_gamma   90.00
#
_symmetry.space_group_name_H-M   'P 1'
#
loop_
_entity.id
_entity.type
_entity.pdbx_description
1 polymer ?
#
loop_
_entity_poly.entity_id
_entity_poly.type
_entity_poly.pdbx_seq_one_letter_code
_entity_poly.pdbx_strand_id
1 'polypeptide(L)' 'IIKAIYEKPTANIILNGEKLRTFPLRSGTRQGCPLSLLLFNIVLEVLASAISHRIQNQCTEISCILIH' A
#
# COMPACT_ATOMS: atom_id res chain seq x y z
N ILE A 1 -6.23 14.55 -12.47
CA ILE A 1 -5.33 13.48 -13.00
C ILE A 1 -5.56 12.16 -12.26
N ILE A 2 -5.30 12.07 -10.95
CA ILE A 2 -5.52 10.84 -10.16
C ILE A 2 -6.95 10.30 -10.28
N LYS A 3 -7.97 11.15 -10.07
CA LYS A 3 -9.39 10.73 -10.18
C LYS A 3 -9.70 10.07 -11.52
N ALA A 4 -9.21 10.62 -12.64
CA ALA A 4 -9.42 10.07 -13.97
C ALA A 4 -8.78 8.67 -14.18
N ILE A 5 -7.74 8.34 -13.39
CA ILE A 5 -7.06 7.03 -13.45
C ILE A 5 -7.83 5.98 -12.64
N TYR A 6 -8.50 6.38 -11.55
CA TYR A 6 -9.17 5.46 -10.61
C TYR A 6 -10.69 5.40 -10.74
N GLU A 7 -11.33 6.31 -11.49
CA GLU A 7 -12.79 6.40 -11.57
C GLU A 7 -13.43 5.24 -12.32
N LYS A 8 -12.82 4.77 -13.42
CA LYS A 8 -13.29 3.61 -14.21
C LYS A 8 -12.11 2.83 -14.83
N PRO A 9 -11.34 2.10 -14.02
CA PRO A 9 -10.21 1.34 -14.55
C PRO A 9 -10.70 0.22 -15.47
N THR A 10 -10.09 0.12 -16.66
CA THR A 10 -10.37 -0.96 -17.63
C THR A 10 -9.12 -1.76 -17.91
N ALA A 11 -9.24 -3.08 -18.05
CA ALA A 11 -8.15 -3.99 -18.37
C ALA A 11 -8.38 -4.71 -19.70
N ASN A 12 -7.29 -5.10 -20.35
CA ASN A 12 -7.26 -5.99 -21.50
C ASN A 12 -6.21 -7.06 -21.22
N ILE A 13 -6.46 -8.29 -21.67
CA ILE A 13 -5.50 -9.39 -21.57
C ILE A 13 -4.80 -9.53 -22.92
N ILE A 14 -3.49 -9.77 -22.91
CA ILE A 14 -2.73 -10.14 -24.11
C ILE A 14 -2.40 -11.62 -23.98
N LEU A 15 -2.84 -12.43 -24.95
CA LEU A 15 -2.58 -13.86 -25.01
C LEU A 15 -1.94 -14.16 -26.36
N ASN A 16 -0.74 -14.74 -26.36
CA ASN A 16 0.01 -15.07 -27.58
C ASN A 16 0.17 -13.88 -28.56
N GLY A 17 0.32 -12.66 -28.02
CA GLY A 17 0.44 -11.43 -28.81
C GLY A 17 -0.90 -10.83 -29.25
N GLU A 18 -2.02 -11.55 -29.09
CA GLU A 18 -3.33 -11.02 -29.41
C GLU A 18 -3.98 -10.31 -28.22
N LYS A 19 -4.54 -9.13 -28.49
CA LYS A 19 -5.21 -8.30 -27.50
C LYS A 19 -6.69 -8.68 -27.41
N LEU A 20 -7.08 -9.24 -26.27
CA LEU A 20 -8.46 -9.58 -25.97
C LEU A 20 -9.30 -8.33 -25.65
N ARG A 21 -10.63 -8.52 -25.62
CA ARG A 21 -11.61 -7.47 -25.34
C ARG A 21 -11.34 -6.81 -23.99
N THR A 22 -11.61 -5.50 -23.94
CA THR A 22 -11.42 -4.71 -22.73
C THR A 22 -12.61 -4.91 -21.79
N PHE A 23 -12.34 -5.06 -20.49
CA PHE A 23 -13.37 -5.22 -19.46
C PHE A 23 -13.12 -4.29 -18.27
N PRO A 24 -14.18 -3.84 -17.56
CA PRO A 24 -14.04 -3.01 -16.38
C PRO A 24 -13.47 -3.79 -15.20
N LEU A 25 -12.52 -3.20 -14.48
CA LEU A 25 -11.97 -3.78 -13.25
C LEU A 25 -12.87 -3.42 -12.06
N ARG A 26 -13.44 -4.43 -11.39
CA ARG A 26 -14.29 -4.25 -10.20
C ARG A 26 -13.49 -4.14 -8.90
N SER A 27 -12.35 -4.83 -8.81
CA SER A 27 -11.36 -4.73 -7.75
C SER A 27 -10.02 -5.26 -8.26
N GLY A 28 -8.92 -4.64 -7.83
CA GLY A 28 -7.57 -4.97 -8.28
C GLY A 28 -6.88 -3.84 -9.05
N THR A 29 -5.57 -3.73 -8.85
CA THR A 29 -4.69 -2.84 -9.61
C THR A 29 -3.95 -3.65 -10.67
N ARG A 30 -3.56 -3.04 -11.79
CA ARG A 30 -2.56 -3.69 -12.66
C ARG A 30 -1.27 -3.85 -11.85
N GLN A 31 -0.86 -5.09 -11.57
CA GLN A 31 0.48 -5.35 -11.05
C GLN A 31 1.50 -4.80 -12.05
N GLY A 32 2.47 -4.04 -11.55
CA GLY A 32 3.39 -3.24 -12.37
C GLY A 32 3.09 -1.75 -12.41
N CYS A 33 2.11 -1.25 -11.63
CA CYS A 33 1.98 0.20 -11.43
C CYS A 33 3.04 0.69 -10.43
N PRO A 34 4.00 1.53 -10.83
CA PRO A 34 5.04 2.02 -9.92
C PRO A 34 4.47 2.82 -8.73
N LEU A 35 3.30 3.41 -8.89
CA LEU A 35 2.64 4.21 -7.84
C LEU A 35 2.10 3.35 -6.68
N SER A 36 1.58 2.14 -6.96
CA SER A 36 1.05 1.27 -5.89
C SER A 36 2.16 0.72 -5.01
N LEU A 37 3.35 0.45 -5.59
CA LEU A 37 4.51 0.00 -4.84
C LEU A 37 5.06 1.12 -3.92
N LEU A 38 5.08 2.36 -4.42
CA LEU A 38 5.50 3.53 -3.65
C LEU A 38 4.56 3.81 -2.47
N LEU A 39 3.25 3.80 -2.71
CA LEU A 39 2.25 3.98 -1.64
C LEU A 39 2.33 2.84 -0.60
N PHE A 40 2.56 1.61 -1.05
CA PHE A 40 2.73 0.47 -0.14
C PHE A 40 3.98 0.64 0.75
N ASN A 41 5.12 1.06 0.18
CA ASN A 41 6.34 1.33 0.94
C ASN A 41 6.15 2.46 1.96
N ILE A 42 5.48 3.55 1.60
CA ILE A 42 5.20 4.66 2.53
C ILE A 42 4.36 4.18 3.71
N VAL A 43 3.31 3.39 3.45
CA VAL A 43 2.46 2.84 4.51
C VAL A 43 3.26 1.90 5.43
N LEU A 44 4.15 1.08 4.88
CA LEU A 44 5.01 0.20 5.66
C LEU A 44 6.02 0.97 6.53
N GLU A 45 6.60 2.04 6.01
CA GLU A 45 7.53 2.89 6.76
C GLU A 45 6.85 3.56 7.95
N VAL A 46 5.66 4.13 7.73
CA VAL A 46 4.83 4.73 8.80
C VAL A 46 4.44 3.68 9.83
N LEU A 47 4.05 2.47 9.40
CA LEU A 47 3.69 1.38 10.29
C LEU A 47 4.88 0.91 11.13
N ALA A 48 6.06 0.75 10.52
CA ALA A 48 7.28 0.36 11.21
C ALA A 48 7.71 1.41 12.25
N SER A 49 7.61 2.70 11.90
CA SER A 49 7.86 3.81 12.83
C SER A 49 6.89 3.79 14.01
N ALA A 50 5.59 3.60 13.76
CA ALA A 50 4.58 3.52 14.80
C ALA A 50 4.82 2.34 15.75
N ILE A 51 5.19 1.16 15.22
CA ILE A 51 5.53 -0.02 16.03
C ILE A 51 6.79 0.24 16.87
N SER A 52 7.85 0.80 16.26
CA SER A 52 9.10 1.13 16.95
C SER A 52 8.88 2.12 18.09
N HIS A 53 8.12 3.19 17.84
CA HIS A 53 7.75 4.17 18.86
C HIS A 53 6.88 3.55 19.97
N ARG A 54 5.97 2.63 19.65
CA ARG A 54 5.16 1.93 20.66
C ARG A 54 6.02 1.06 21.58
N ILE A 55 6.97 0.32 21.02
CA ILE A 55 7.89 -0.54 21.78
C ILE A 55 8.81 0.32 22.66
N GLN A 56 9.31 1.45 22.14
CA GLN A 56 10.12 2.40 22.89
C GLN A 56 9.35 2.98 24.09
N ASN A 57 8.09 3.37 23.88
CA ASN A 57 7.26 3.97 24.92
C ASN A 57 6.84 2.97 26.01
N GLN A 58 6.59 1.70 25.65
CA GLN A 58 6.38 0.63 26.63
C GLN A 58 7.62 0.38 27.49
N CYS A 59 8.82 0.44 26.91
CA CYS A 59 10.06 0.32 27.68
C CYS A 59 10.29 1.53 28.61
N THR A 60 9.92 2.76 28.19
CA THR A 60 10.02 3.93 29.06
C THR A 60 8.99 3.95 30.19
N GLU A 61 7.75 3.47 29.96
CA GLU A 61 6.74 3.34 31.03
C GLU A 61 7.18 2.35 32.10
N ILE A 62 7.75 1.20 31.72
CA ILE A 62 8.30 0.22 32.68
C ILE A 62 9.48 0.82 33.46
N SER A 63 10.34 1.59 32.80
CA SER A 63 11.44 2.29 33.47
C SER A 63 10.97 3.40 34.42
N CYS A 64 9.85 4.08 34.13
CA CYS A 64 9.28 5.10 35.02
C CYS A 64 8.55 4.50 36.24
N ILE A 65 7.93 3.32 36.10
CA ILE A 65 7.27 2.62 37.22
C ILE A 65 8.30 2.04 38.21
N LEU A 66 9.50 1.69 37.77
CA LEU A 66 10.55 1.13 38.64
C LEU A 66 11.36 2.20 39.40
N ILE A 67 11.24 3.49 39.03
CA ILE A 67 11.97 4.61 39.66
C ILE A 67 11.09 5.33 40.72
N HIS A 68 9.86 4.87 40.96
CA HIS A 68 9.00 5.38 42.05
C HIS A 68 8.80 4.33 43.15
#